data_AF-A0A7C6HHK8-F1
#
_entry.id   AF-A0A7C6HHK8-F1
#
_cell.length_a   1.000
_cell.length_b   1.000
_cell.length_c   1.000
_cell.angle_alpha   90.00
_cell.angle_beta   90.00
_cell.angle_gamma   90.00
#
_symmetry.space_group_name_H-M   'P 1'
#
loop_
_entity.id
_entity.type
_entity.pdbx_description
1 polymer ?
#
loop_
_entity_poly.entity_id
_entity_poly.type
_entity_poly.pdbx_seq_one_letter_code
_entity_poly.pdbx_strand_id
1 'polypeptide(L)'
;MKHNLKGILSVEDEIYDFNEGTGYIEFDKGKSFPKRYVWVQSNEMDNFSIMMSVADIPFCKFYFEGCICAIIYNMQEYRLATYLGAKAQVFSDKVIITQRNMKIEAIIIEAGKHFDLLYPIRGKMSGIVKEHNNSKINFKFYIDSNLVVDAVCENCGFEIHNY
;
A
#
# COMPACT_ATOMS: atom_id res chain seq x y z
N MET A 1 -9.15 -3.25 -7.26
CA MET A 1 -7.98 -2.35 -7.09
C MET A 1 -7.35 -2.04 -8.43
N LYS A 2 -7.03 -3.05 -9.24
CA LYS A 2 -6.68 -2.88 -10.66
C LYS A 2 -7.90 -2.49 -11.50
N HIS A 3 -7.76 -1.51 -12.39
CA HIS A 3 -8.73 -1.20 -13.45
C HIS A 3 -8.00 -0.88 -14.75
N ASN A 4 -8.68 -1.01 -15.88
CA ASN A 4 -8.09 -0.69 -17.19
C ASN A 4 -8.11 0.81 -17.43
N LEU A 5 -7.03 1.32 -18.01
CA LEU A 5 -6.90 2.69 -18.44
C LEU A 5 -7.25 2.82 -19.93
N LYS A 6 -7.76 3.99 -20.31
CA LYS A 6 -8.02 4.37 -21.69
C LYS A 6 -7.85 5.88 -21.82
N GLY A 7 -6.99 6.32 -22.73
CA GLY A 7 -6.72 7.73 -22.97
C GLY A 7 -5.24 8.05 -23.06
N ILE A 8 -4.96 9.33 -23.26
CA ILE A 8 -3.62 9.88 -23.43
C ILE A 8 -3.46 11.08 -22.49
N LEU A 9 -2.24 11.31 -22.00
CA LEU A 9 -1.84 12.53 -21.29
C LEU A 9 -0.81 13.26 -22.14
N SER A 10 -0.92 14.60 -22.23
CA SER A 10 0.12 15.42 -22.84
C SER A 10 0.80 16.28 -21.79
N VAL A 11 2.13 16.20 -21.71
CA VAL A 11 2.97 16.97 -20.79
C VAL A 11 4.12 17.56 -21.61
N GLU A 12 4.26 18.89 -21.63
CA GLU A 12 5.35 19.59 -22.33
C GLU A 12 5.55 19.09 -23.77
N ASP A 13 4.46 18.98 -24.53
CA ASP A 13 4.39 18.49 -25.92
C ASP A 13 4.71 16.99 -26.13
N GLU A 14 5.03 16.24 -25.07
CA GLU A 14 5.13 14.79 -25.11
C GLU A 14 3.76 14.13 -24.89
N ILE A 15 3.49 13.04 -25.63
CA ILE A 15 2.27 12.24 -25.51
C ILE A 15 2.59 10.93 -24.79
N TYR A 16 1.88 10.70 -23.69
CA TYR A 16 1.89 9.47 -22.92
C TYR A 16 0.60 8.71 -23.21
N ASP A 17 0.69 7.55 -23.87
CA ASP A 17 -0.44 6.68 -24.15
C ASP A 17 -0.67 5.69 -23.00
N PHE A 18 -1.88 5.69 -22.43
CA PHE A 18 -2.31 4.80 -21.35
C PHE A 18 -3.33 3.76 -21.79
N ASN A 19 -3.64 3.66 -23.09
CA ASN A 19 -4.53 2.62 -23.60
C ASN A 19 -4.00 1.23 -23.22
N GLU A 20 -4.90 0.36 -22.73
CA GLU A 20 -4.57 -0.98 -22.23
C GLU A 20 -3.66 -1.02 -20.98
N GLY A 21 -3.31 0.16 -20.46
CA GLY A 21 -2.63 0.31 -19.18
C GLY A 21 -3.51 -0.09 -18.00
N THR A 22 -2.91 -0.11 -16.82
CA THR A 22 -3.60 -0.48 -15.58
C THR A 22 -3.45 0.62 -14.55
N GLY A 23 -4.54 0.89 -13.83
CA GLY A 23 -4.61 1.96 -12.85
C GLY A 23 -4.99 1.47 -11.46
N TYR A 24 -4.72 2.32 -10.49
CA TYR A 24 -5.14 2.22 -9.10
C TYR A 24 -5.71 3.57 -8.65
N ILE A 25 -6.75 3.55 -7.83
CA ILE A 25 -7.37 4.75 -7.24
C ILE A 25 -7.59 4.49 -5.76
N GLU A 26 -7.12 5.42 -4.93
CA GLU A 26 -7.39 5.50 -3.50
C GLU A 26 -8.07 6.85 -3.20
N PHE A 27 -8.83 6.88 -2.12
CA PHE A 27 -9.42 8.12 -1.61
C PHE A 27 -9.04 8.31 -0.15
N ASP A 28 -8.34 9.41 0.11
CA ASP A 28 -7.98 9.84 1.45
C ASP A 28 -8.71 11.12 1.85
N LYS A 29 -9.17 11.16 3.10
CA LYS A 29 -9.81 12.35 3.67
C LYS A 29 -9.33 12.56 5.09
N GLY A 30 -8.71 13.70 5.33
CA GLY A 30 -8.25 14.08 6.66
C GLY A 30 -7.72 15.50 6.69
N LYS A 31 -7.28 15.93 7.87
CA LYS A 31 -6.57 17.20 8.07
C LYS A 31 -5.11 16.99 8.44
N SER A 32 -4.70 15.77 8.75
CA SER A 32 -3.33 15.40 9.09
C SER A 32 -3.10 13.93 8.81
N PHE A 33 -1.89 13.58 8.39
CA PHE A 33 -1.46 12.19 8.31
C PHE A 33 -1.23 11.61 9.72
N PRO A 34 -1.27 10.27 9.86
CA PRO A 34 -0.88 9.59 11.09
C PRO A 34 0.54 9.96 11.53
N LYS A 35 0.82 9.86 12.85
CA LYS A 35 2.16 10.14 13.39
C LYS A 35 3.22 9.18 12.84
N ARG A 36 2.83 7.94 12.59
CA ARG A 36 3.62 6.90 11.94
C ARG A 36 2.69 6.12 11.04
N TYR A 37 3.17 5.79 9.85
CA TYR A 37 2.44 4.93 8.93
C TYR A 37 3.38 4.21 7.98
N VAL A 38 2.91 3.09 7.45
CA VAL A 38 3.44 2.43 6.27
C VAL A 38 2.29 2.28 5.29
N TRP A 39 2.57 2.49 4.01
CA TRP A 39 1.65 2.21 2.92
C TRP A 39 2.39 1.47 1.81
N VAL A 40 1.76 0.42 1.26
CA VAL A 40 2.28 -0.36 0.14
C VAL A 40 1.13 -0.64 -0.82
N GLN A 41 1.38 -0.50 -2.12
CA GLN A 41 0.43 -0.87 -3.17
C GLN A 41 1.14 -1.55 -4.33
N SER A 42 0.50 -2.56 -4.92
CA SER A 42 0.90 -3.14 -6.20
C SER A 42 -0.31 -3.74 -6.93
N ASN A 43 -0.32 -3.59 -8.25
CA ASN A 43 -1.24 -4.23 -9.20
C ASN A 43 -0.49 -4.73 -10.45
N GLU A 44 0.83 -4.95 -10.32
CA GLU A 44 1.72 -5.39 -11.39
C GLU A 44 1.34 -6.77 -11.93
N MET A 45 0.92 -7.68 -11.04
CA MET A 45 0.54 -9.04 -11.41
C MET A 45 -0.93 -9.11 -11.85
N ASP A 46 -1.23 -9.95 -12.84
CA ASP A 46 -2.60 -10.08 -13.37
C ASP A 46 -3.56 -10.72 -12.38
N ASN A 47 -3.09 -11.73 -11.66
CA ASN A 47 -3.92 -12.48 -10.72
C ASN A 47 -3.74 -12.03 -9.27
N PHE A 48 -2.92 -11.02 -8.99
CA PHE A 48 -2.62 -10.53 -7.65
C PHE A 48 -2.51 -9.01 -7.63
N SER A 49 -3.29 -8.36 -6.77
CA SER A 49 -3.09 -6.96 -6.42
C SER A 49 -3.29 -6.77 -4.93
N ILE A 50 -2.59 -5.80 -4.37
CA ILE A 50 -2.57 -5.52 -2.94
C ILE A 50 -2.56 -4.01 -2.71
N MET A 51 -3.27 -3.60 -1.67
CA MET A 51 -3.00 -2.37 -0.94
C MET A 51 -2.93 -2.76 0.54
N MET A 52 -1.91 -2.29 1.24
CA MET A 52 -1.83 -2.41 2.68
C MET A 52 -1.38 -1.10 3.33
N SER A 53 -1.94 -0.81 4.49
CA SER A 53 -1.52 0.28 5.33
C SER A 53 -1.52 -0.13 6.80
N VAL A 54 -0.52 0.34 7.53
CA VAL A 54 -0.40 0.25 9.00
C VAL A 54 -0.16 1.65 9.52
N ALA A 55 -0.91 2.11 10.52
CA ALA A 55 -0.82 3.49 10.98
C ALA A 55 -1.18 3.65 12.46
N ASP A 56 -0.64 4.71 13.09
CA ASP A 56 -1.06 5.16 14.41
C ASP A 56 -2.37 5.97 14.32
N ILE A 57 -3.48 5.32 14.66
CA ILE A 57 -4.83 5.88 14.51
C ILE A 57 -5.21 6.64 15.80
N PRO A 58 -5.51 7.95 15.70
CA PRO A 58 -6.12 8.68 16.82
C PRO A 58 -7.57 8.24 16.99
N PHE A 59 -7.93 7.75 18.19
CA PHE A 59 -9.30 7.40 18.53
C PHE A 59 -9.71 8.01 19.86
N CYS A 60 -10.47 9.10 19.77
CA CYS A 60 -10.88 9.92 20.91
C CYS A 60 -9.68 10.40 21.74
N LYS A 61 -9.47 9.82 22.93
CA LYS A 61 -8.39 10.19 23.86
C LYS A 61 -7.18 9.25 23.81
N PHE A 62 -7.21 8.23 22.96
CA PHE A 62 -6.17 7.22 22.86
C PHE A 62 -5.66 7.08 21.42
N TYR A 63 -4.52 6.41 21.28
CA TYR A 63 -3.94 6.03 20.00
C TYR A 63 -3.80 4.52 19.97
N PHE A 64 -3.98 3.93 18.81
CA PHE A 64 -3.70 2.51 18.60
C PHE A 64 -3.09 2.29 17.21
N GLU A 65 -2.30 1.24 17.07
CA GLU A 65 -1.82 0.82 15.76
C GLU A 65 -2.95 0.07 15.04
N GLY A 66 -3.45 0.68 13.97
CA GLY A 66 -4.44 0.09 13.09
C GLY A 66 -3.80 -0.37 11.78
N CYS A 67 -4.48 -1.30 11.11
CA CYS A 67 -4.11 -1.76 9.79
C CYS A 67 -5.34 -2.06 8.94
N ILE A 68 -5.15 -1.92 7.63
CA ILE A 68 -6.05 -2.37 6.58
C ILE A 68 -5.21 -2.94 5.45
N CYS A 69 -5.65 -4.07 4.92
CA CYS A 69 -5.04 -4.71 3.77
C CYS A 69 -6.15 -5.35 2.94
N ALA A 70 -6.19 -4.97 1.66
CA ALA A 70 -7.03 -5.58 0.66
C ALA A 70 -6.11 -6.31 -0.33
N ILE A 71 -6.41 -7.58 -0.56
CA ILE A 71 -5.73 -8.42 -1.54
C ILE A 71 -6.78 -8.90 -2.53
N ILE A 72 -6.55 -8.74 -3.83
CA ILE A 72 -7.33 -9.44 -4.85
C ILE A 72 -6.42 -10.52 -5.41
N TYR A 73 -6.79 -11.78 -5.17
CA TYR A 73 -6.08 -12.94 -5.69
C TYR A 73 -7.04 -13.87 -6.44
N ASN A 74 -6.73 -14.22 -7.69
CA ASN A 74 -7.59 -15.04 -8.57
C ASN A 74 -9.06 -14.57 -8.57
N MET A 75 -9.27 -13.26 -8.75
CA MET A 75 -10.60 -12.61 -8.75
C MET A 75 -11.36 -12.62 -7.41
N GLN A 76 -10.76 -13.12 -6.33
CA GLN A 76 -11.33 -13.11 -4.98
C GLN A 76 -10.68 -12.02 -4.12
N GLU A 77 -11.50 -11.24 -3.42
CA GLU A 77 -11.00 -10.29 -2.42
C GLU A 77 -10.78 -10.98 -1.06
N TYR A 78 -9.62 -10.72 -0.46
CA TYR A 78 -9.28 -11.04 0.92
C TYR A 78 -9.00 -9.75 1.67
N ARG A 79 -9.68 -9.55 2.80
CA ARG A 79 -9.57 -8.34 3.60
C ARG A 79 -9.06 -8.64 5.00
N LEU A 80 -7.93 -8.04 5.36
CA LEU A 80 -7.36 -8.06 6.71
C LEU A 80 -7.43 -6.66 7.29
N ALA A 81 -8.14 -6.46 8.39
CA ALA A 81 -8.28 -5.14 8.99
C ALA A 81 -8.43 -5.22 10.51
N THR A 82 -7.98 -4.19 11.23
CA THR A 82 -8.07 -4.15 12.70
C THR A 82 -9.50 -4.37 13.20
N TYR A 83 -10.50 -3.80 12.52
CA TYR A 83 -11.92 -3.97 12.87
C TYR A 83 -12.46 -5.39 12.58
N LEU A 84 -11.68 -6.24 11.90
CA LEU A 84 -11.93 -7.67 11.70
C LEU A 84 -11.01 -8.55 12.55
N GLY A 85 -10.21 -7.95 13.44
CA GLY A 85 -9.29 -8.63 14.34
C GLY A 85 -7.88 -8.83 13.79
N ALA A 86 -7.49 -8.13 12.72
CA ALA A 86 -6.12 -8.19 12.22
C ALA A 86 -5.13 -7.50 13.15
N LYS A 87 -3.88 -7.98 13.14
CA LYS A 87 -2.74 -7.41 13.84
C LYS A 87 -1.59 -7.19 12.86
N ALA A 88 -0.93 -6.04 12.98
CA ALA A 88 0.24 -5.70 12.18
C ALA A 88 1.52 -5.82 13.00
N GLN A 89 2.63 -6.05 12.30
CA GLN A 89 3.99 -5.94 12.81
C GLN A 89 4.82 -5.28 11.71
N VAL A 90 5.45 -4.16 12.02
CA VAL A 90 6.33 -3.42 11.11
C VAL A 90 7.77 -3.62 11.57
N PHE A 91 8.63 -3.99 10.63
CA PHE A 91 10.06 -4.13 10.80
C PHE A 91 10.77 -3.23 9.78
N SER A 92 12.09 -3.10 9.89
CA SER A 92 12.89 -2.26 8.98
C SER A 92 12.82 -2.69 7.52
N ASP A 93 12.61 -3.99 7.26
CA ASP A 93 12.67 -4.62 5.95
C ASP A 93 11.37 -5.34 5.55
N LYS A 94 10.35 -5.34 6.41
CA LYS A 94 9.08 -6.00 6.11
C LYS A 94 7.90 -5.52 6.94
N VAL A 95 6.71 -5.67 6.37
CA VAL A 95 5.42 -5.50 7.06
C VAL A 95 4.68 -6.82 7.07
N ILE A 96 4.15 -7.22 8.22
CA ILE A 96 3.36 -8.43 8.39
C ILE A 96 1.98 -8.06 8.92
N ILE A 97 0.92 -8.55 8.27
CA ILE A 97 -0.45 -8.48 8.80
C ILE A 97 -1.00 -9.89 8.95
N THR A 98 -1.54 -10.20 10.13
CA THR A 98 -2.14 -11.50 10.45
C THR A 98 -3.60 -11.34 10.83
N GLN A 99 -4.47 -12.23 10.36
CA GLN A 99 -5.88 -12.28 10.73
C GLN A 99 -6.40 -13.72 10.67
N ARG A 100 -6.70 -14.32 11.82
CA ARG A 100 -7.16 -15.71 11.93
C ARG A 100 -6.19 -16.67 11.22
N ASN A 101 -6.64 -17.36 10.17
CA ASN A 101 -5.86 -18.29 9.36
C ASN A 101 -5.10 -17.62 8.20
N MET A 102 -5.19 -16.30 8.05
CA MET A 102 -4.54 -15.55 6.98
C MET A 102 -3.32 -14.77 7.49
N LYS A 103 -2.27 -14.73 6.68
CA LYS A 103 -1.07 -13.91 6.91
C LYS A 103 -0.57 -13.33 5.59
N ILE A 104 -0.26 -12.05 5.55
CA ILE A 104 0.43 -11.40 4.43
C ILE A 104 1.74 -10.79 4.93
N GLU A 105 2.81 -11.03 4.19
CA GLU A 105 4.12 -10.41 4.39
C GLU A 105 4.46 -9.59 3.15
N ALA A 106 4.84 -8.33 3.33
CA ALA A 106 5.44 -7.48 2.31
C ALA A 106 6.91 -7.28 2.69
N ILE A 107 7.81 -7.97 1.99
CA ILE A 107 9.25 -7.97 2.25
C ILE A 107 9.89 -6.99 1.28
N ILE A 108 10.43 -5.89 1.81
CA ILE A 108 11.01 -4.79 1.05
C ILE A 108 12.43 -5.20 0.65
N ILE A 109 12.61 -5.54 -0.62
CA ILE A 109 13.92 -5.92 -1.16
C ILE A 109 14.71 -4.65 -1.51
N GLU A 110 14.05 -3.69 -2.13
CA GLU A 110 14.62 -2.40 -2.50
C GLU A 110 13.55 -1.32 -2.45
N ALA A 111 13.81 -0.21 -1.75
CA ALA A 111 12.87 0.91 -1.72
C ALA A 111 12.84 1.67 -3.07
N GLY A 112 13.94 1.68 -3.83
CA GLY A 112 14.02 2.39 -5.10
C GLY A 112 14.15 3.91 -4.93
N LYS A 113 13.79 4.66 -5.97
CA LYS A 113 13.85 6.11 -6.00
C LYS A 113 12.68 6.69 -5.21
N HIS A 114 12.92 7.80 -4.51
CA HIS A 114 11.87 8.55 -3.83
C HIS A 114 11.66 9.93 -4.43
N PHE A 115 10.46 10.46 -4.21
CA PHE A 115 10.07 11.83 -4.47
C PHE A 115 9.44 12.43 -3.22
N ASP A 116 9.52 13.75 -3.09
CA ASP A 116 8.91 14.46 -1.97
C ASP A 116 7.42 14.67 -2.26
N LEU A 117 6.56 14.08 -1.42
CA LEU A 117 5.13 14.27 -1.46
C LEU A 117 4.71 15.20 -0.32
N LEU A 118 3.99 16.27 -0.66
CA LEU A 118 3.41 17.16 0.33
C LEU A 118 2.19 16.50 0.97
N TYR A 119 2.10 16.56 2.31
CA TYR A 119 0.94 16.08 3.05
C TYR A 119 0.41 17.16 4.02
N PRO A 120 -0.88 17.09 4.42
CA PRO A 120 -1.46 18.10 5.28
C PRO A 120 -0.98 17.97 6.73
N ILE A 121 -0.62 19.09 7.37
CA ILE A 121 -0.45 19.24 8.81
C ILE A 121 -1.47 20.28 9.27
N ARG A 122 -2.45 19.86 10.09
CA ARG A 122 -3.59 20.67 10.52
C ARG A 122 -4.28 21.42 9.34
N GLY A 123 -4.41 20.74 8.19
CA GLY A 123 -5.05 21.24 6.98
C GLY A 123 -4.16 22.07 6.05
N LYS A 124 -2.88 22.29 6.37
CA LYS A 124 -1.92 22.98 5.50
C LYS A 124 -0.98 21.98 4.84
N MET A 125 -0.79 22.04 3.52
CA MET A 125 0.15 21.19 2.78
C MET A 125 1.59 21.61 3.07
N SER A 126 2.13 21.19 4.21
CA SER A 126 3.43 21.63 4.71
C SER A 126 4.29 20.49 5.27
N GLY A 127 3.74 19.29 5.39
CA GLY A 127 4.52 18.09 5.69
C GLY A 127 5.14 17.54 4.42
N ILE A 128 6.28 16.87 4.54
CA ILE A 128 6.94 16.15 3.44
C ILE A 128 7.09 14.69 3.86
N VAL A 129 6.69 13.78 2.98
CA VAL A 129 6.99 12.35 3.07
C VAL A 129 7.70 11.89 1.79
N LYS A 130 8.48 10.82 1.91
CA LYS A 130 9.16 10.21 0.78
C LYS A 130 8.24 9.15 0.18
N GLU A 131 7.77 9.41 -1.03
CA GLU A 131 6.99 8.45 -1.82
C GLU A 131 7.90 7.74 -2.80
N HIS A 132 7.81 6.41 -2.82
CA HIS A 132 8.47 5.56 -3.80
C HIS A 132 7.41 4.95 -4.73
N ASN A 133 7.68 4.95 -6.03
CA ASN A 133 6.79 4.38 -7.05
C ASN A 133 7.45 3.24 -7.86
N ASN A 134 8.66 2.85 -7.48
CA ASN A 134 9.44 1.79 -8.12
C ASN A 134 10.12 0.88 -7.09
N SER A 135 9.43 0.60 -5.97
CA SER A 135 9.95 -0.29 -4.95
C SER A 135 9.82 -1.75 -5.36
N LYS A 136 10.87 -2.53 -5.09
CA LYS A 136 10.89 -3.97 -5.25
C LYS A 136 10.46 -4.66 -3.96
N ILE A 137 9.32 -5.34 -4.00
CA ILE A 137 8.72 -5.98 -2.82
C ILE A 137 8.33 -7.41 -3.15
N ASN A 138 8.69 -8.36 -2.28
CA ASN A 138 8.13 -9.71 -2.31
C ASN A 138 6.92 -9.82 -1.38
N PHE A 139 5.77 -10.14 -1.96
CA PHE A 139 4.54 -10.44 -1.24
C PHE A 139 4.37 -11.94 -1.02
N LYS A 140 4.22 -12.34 0.25
CA LYS A 140 3.90 -13.72 0.63
C LYS A 140 2.55 -13.78 1.34
N PHE A 141 1.54 -14.33 0.66
CA PHE A 141 0.20 -14.51 1.22
C PHE A 141 -0.03 -15.97 1.61
N TYR A 142 -0.51 -16.18 2.83
CA TYR A 142 -0.79 -17.49 3.40
C TYR A 142 -2.25 -17.62 3.82
N ILE A 143 -2.84 -18.79 3.55
CA ILE A 143 -4.16 -19.20 4.04
C ILE A 143 -4.03 -20.62 4.62
N ASP A 144 -4.46 -20.81 5.86
CA ASP A 144 -4.35 -22.09 6.57
C ASP A 144 -2.91 -22.63 6.59
N SER A 145 -1.93 -21.72 6.75
CA SER A 145 -0.48 -21.98 6.69
C SER A 145 0.07 -22.38 5.31
N ASN A 146 -0.78 -22.53 4.30
CA ASN A 146 -0.35 -22.75 2.92
C ASN A 146 0.03 -21.42 2.27
N LEU A 147 1.20 -21.37 1.63
CA LEU A 147 1.62 -20.24 0.81
C LEU A 147 0.80 -20.25 -0.48
N VAL A 148 -0.10 -19.29 -0.64
CA VAL A 148 -0.98 -19.17 -1.81
C VAL A 148 -0.49 -18.15 -2.83
N VAL A 149 0.35 -17.20 -2.41
CA VAL A 149 1.04 -16.24 -3.28
C VAL A 149 2.48 -16.07 -2.80
N ASP A 150 3.44 -16.16 -3.72
CA ASP A 150 4.84 -15.69 -3.56
C ASP A 150 5.14 -14.87 -4.82
N ALA A 151 5.08 -13.55 -4.71
CA ALA A 151 5.11 -12.64 -5.86
C ALA A 151 6.08 -11.49 -5.61
N VAL A 152 7.12 -11.42 -6.43
CA VAL A 152 8.01 -10.26 -6.49
C VAL A 152 7.44 -9.27 -7.49
N CYS A 153 7.19 -8.04 -7.05
CA CYS A 153 6.78 -6.91 -7.90
C CYS A 153 7.89 -5.87 -7.89
N GLU A 154 8.21 -5.29 -9.04
CA GLU A 154 9.32 -4.34 -9.20
C GLU A 154 8.85 -2.87 -9.11
N ASN A 155 7.56 -2.61 -9.33
CA ASN A 155 6.99 -1.27 -9.41
C ASN A 155 5.90 -1.05 -8.35
N CYS A 156 6.25 -1.26 -7.09
CA CYS A 156 5.32 -1.01 -5.99
C CYS A 156 5.33 0.46 -5.58
N GLY A 157 4.13 0.97 -5.26
CA GLY A 157 4.00 2.14 -4.41
C GLY A 157 4.42 1.79 -2.98
N PHE A 158 5.25 2.62 -2.36
CA PHE A 158 5.71 2.43 -0.99
C PHE A 158 6.00 3.76 -0.29
N GLU A 159 5.48 3.86 0.93
CA GLU A 159 5.75 4.97 1.84
C GLU A 159 5.99 4.44 3.25
N ILE A 160 6.98 5.00 3.94
CA ILE A 160 7.23 4.75 5.35
C ILE A 160 7.54 6.05 6.07
N HIS A 161 6.83 6.29 7.17
CA HIS A 161 6.99 7.49 7.99
C HIS A 161 7.07 7.13 9.47
N ASN A 162 8.17 7.52 10.12
CA ASN A 162 8.41 7.39 11.57
C ASN A 162 8.24 5.97 12.15
N TYR A 163 8.57 4.94 11.36
CA TYR A 163 8.75 3.56 11.81
C TYR A 163 10.23 3.20 11.93
#